data_AF-A0A378IN20-F1
#
_entry.id   AF-A0A378IN20-F1
#
_cell.length_a   1.000
_cell.length_b   1.000
_cell.length_c   1.000
_cell.angle_alpha   90.00
_cell.angle_beta   90.00
_cell.angle_gamma   90.00
#
_symmetry.space_group_name_H-M   'P 1'
#
loop_
_entity.id
_entity.type
_entity.pdbx_description
1 polymer ?
#
loop_
_entity_poly.entity_id
_entity_poly.type
_entity_poly.pdbx_seq_one_letter_code
_entity_poly.pdbx_strand_id
1 'polypeptide(L)'
;MKGKSFIGLMVIALSLTKAAYADFTFYSSTNDCKNVSGDWKGSGTASHWLIECAYKGSGTISGLGPDGSFTLDVEAHKLSGSSLCPQHTKHALTGVCVNGVVIVKTEYGNLSGYFSTDSGSSNGTLTVAPGIDVDVAIQFQRQGK
;
A
#
# COMPACT_ATOMS: atom_id res chain seq x y z
N MET A 1 -15.06 74.67 -38.35
CA MET A 1 -16.26 73.79 -38.52
C MET A 1 -16.38 72.87 -37.31
N LYS A 2 -17.62 72.53 -36.96
CA LYS A 2 -18.10 71.78 -35.78
C LYS A 2 -17.50 70.37 -35.62
N GLY A 3 -17.49 69.88 -34.37
CA GLY A 3 -17.48 68.45 -34.02
C GLY A 3 -16.77 68.18 -32.69
N LYS A 4 -17.44 68.37 -31.55
CA LYS A 4 -18.12 67.34 -30.73
C LYS A 4 -17.19 66.44 -29.90
N SER A 5 -17.47 66.50 -28.59
CA SER A 5 -16.95 65.72 -27.46
C SER A 5 -17.00 64.20 -27.66
N PHE A 6 -15.99 63.51 -27.14
CA PHE A 6 -16.09 62.11 -26.70
C PHE A 6 -15.47 61.95 -25.31
N ILE A 7 -16.34 61.51 -24.40
CA ILE A 7 -16.08 61.05 -23.04
C ILE A 7 -15.63 59.59 -23.09
N GLY A 8 -14.75 59.19 -22.17
CA GLY A 8 -14.43 57.79 -21.84
C GLY A 8 -13.00 57.42 -22.24
N LEU A 9 -12.19 56.73 -21.43
CA LEU A 9 -12.46 55.77 -20.37
C LEU A 9 -11.23 55.77 -19.44
N MET A 10 -11.44 55.80 -18.12
CA MET A 10 -10.43 55.30 -17.17
C MET A 10 -10.21 53.80 -17.41
N VAL A 11 -9.04 53.27 -17.04
CA VAL A 11 -8.89 52.13 -16.08
C VAL A 11 -7.42 51.71 -16.04
N ILE A 12 -6.77 52.09 -14.93
CA ILE A 12 -5.88 51.28 -14.08
C ILE A 12 -5.04 50.22 -14.81
N ALA A 13 -3.75 50.53 -15.01
CA ALA A 13 -2.71 49.54 -15.27
C ALA A 13 -2.53 48.65 -14.02
N LEU A 14 -3.35 47.60 -13.90
CA LEU A 14 -3.18 46.55 -12.90
C LEU A 14 -1.90 45.76 -13.21
N SER A 15 -0.84 46.10 -12.49
CA SER A 15 0.04 45.16 -11.77
C SER A 15 -0.13 43.68 -12.14
N LEU A 16 0.52 43.25 -13.23
CA LEU A 16 0.76 41.85 -13.56
C LEU A 16 2.11 41.40 -13.00
N THR A 17 2.32 41.55 -11.70
CA THR A 17 3.29 40.68 -11.02
C THR A 17 2.57 39.37 -10.75
N LYS A 18 2.60 38.47 -11.74
CA LYS A 18 2.37 37.05 -11.48
C LYS A 18 3.49 36.61 -10.56
N ALA A 19 3.27 36.76 -9.26
CA ALA A 19 4.01 36.04 -8.26
C ALA A 19 3.81 34.56 -8.62
N ALA A 20 4.82 34.00 -9.30
CA ALA A 20 4.99 32.57 -9.41
C ALA A 20 5.33 32.09 -8.00
N TYR A 21 4.31 32.03 -7.14
CA TYR A 21 4.32 31.12 -6.03
C TYR A 21 4.36 29.75 -6.69
N ALA A 22 5.57 29.22 -6.86
CA ALA A 22 5.73 27.79 -6.93
C ALA A 22 5.09 27.29 -5.64
N ASP A 23 3.89 26.72 -5.74
CA ASP A 23 3.28 25.99 -4.65
C ASP A 23 4.23 24.84 -4.34
N PHE A 24 5.12 25.06 -3.36
CA PHE A 24 5.84 23.98 -2.73
C PHE A 24 4.82 23.27 -1.86
N THR A 25 4.15 22.27 -2.43
CA THR A 25 3.37 21.32 -1.64
C THR A 25 4.37 20.52 -0.82
N PHE A 26 4.63 20.96 0.41
CA PHE A 26 5.29 20.15 1.41
C PHE A 26 4.33 19.00 1.74
N TYR A 27 4.54 17.85 1.13
CA TYR A 27 3.98 16.61 1.63
C TYR A 27 4.63 16.37 3.01
N SER A 28 3.91 16.72 4.07
CA SER A 28 4.25 16.26 5.41
C SER A 28 4.27 14.74 5.35
N SER A 29 5.46 14.14 5.34
CA SER A 29 5.66 12.69 5.33
C SER A 29 5.36 12.12 6.71
N THR A 30 4.16 12.33 7.23
CA THR A 30 3.59 11.44 8.24
C THR A 30 3.15 10.17 7.52
N ASN A 31 4.09 9.48 6.87
CA ASN A 31 3.87 8.10 6.52
C ASN A 31 3.88 7.35 7.85
N ASP A 32 2.69 7.08 8.40
CA ASP A 32 2.47 6.25 9.59
C ASP A 32 3.05 4.83 9.47
N CYS A 33 3.63 4.53 8.30
CA CYS A 33 4.41 3.38 7.91
C CYS A 33 5.73 3.17 8.68
N LYS A 34 6.07 4.01 9.66
CA LYS A 34 7.32 3.92 10.44
C LYS A 34 7.59 2.54 11.05
N ASN A 35 6.52 1.78 11.28
CA ASN A 35 6.59 0.47 11.92
C ASN A 35 6.64 -0.70 10.92
N VAL A 36 6.61 -0.46 9.61
CA VAL A 36 6.47 -1.53 8.60
C VAL A 36 7.73 -2.37 8.47
N SER A 37 8.91 -1.75 8.41
CA SER A 37 10.18 -2.45 8.18
C SER A 37 10.59 -3.35 9.34
N GLY A 38 11.21 -4.49 9.03
CA GLY A 38 11.75 -5.44 9.99
C GLY A 38 11.21 -6.86 9.81
N ASP A 39 11.47 -7.69 10.82
CA ASP A 39 11.13 -9.11 10.80
C ASP A 39 9.79 -9.39 11.49
N TRP A 40 9.00 -10.24 10.87
CA TRP A 40 7.63 -10.56 11.25
C TRP A 40 7.39 -12.06 11.24
N LYS A 41 6.52 -12.52 12.13
CA LYS A 41 5.99 -13.89 12.16
C LYS A 41 4.49 -13.84 12.24
N GLY A 42 3.81 -14.75 11.55
CA GLY A 42 2.37 -14.70 11.49
C GLY A 42 1.72 -16.02 11.11
N SER A 43 0.40 -15.97 11.08
CA SER A 43 -0.45 -17.03 10.58
C SER A 43 -1.52 -16.43 9.69
N GLY A 44 -1.96 -17.19 8.70
CA GLY A 44 -3.03 -16.76 7.83
C GLY A 44 -3.83 -17.92 7.28
N THR A 45 -5.00 -17.58 6.75
CA THR A 45 -5.87 -18.50 6.05
C THR A 45 -5.98 -18.07 4.58
N ALA A 46 -6.07 -19.06 3.71
CA ALA A 46 -6.44 -18.88 2.32
C ALA A 46 -7.68 -19.73 2.09
N SER A 47 -8.81 -19.08 1.79
CA SER A 47 -10.13 -19.70 1.75
C SER A 47 -10.82 -19.46 0.41
N HIS A 48 -11.35 -20.53 -0.16
CA HIS A 48 -12.29 -20.56 -1.27
C HIS A 48 -13.53 -21.34 -0.78
N TRP A 49 -14.69 -21.18 -1.43
CA TRP A 49 -15.95 -21.79 -0.95
C TRP A 49 -15.92 -23.32 -0.71
N LEU A 50 -14.96 -24.04 -1.31
CA LEU A 50 -14.72 -25.49 -1.09
C LEU A 50 -13.48 -25.84 -0.26
N ILE A 51 -12.55 -24.91 -0.09
CA ILE A 51 -11.19 -25.22 0.39
C ILE A 51 -10.75 -24.14 1.35
N GLU A 52 -10.29 -24.55 2.53
CA GLU A 52 -9.58 -23.69 3.46
C GLU A 52 -8.20 -24.26 3.75
N CYS A 53 -7.20 -23.40 3.72
CA CYS A 53 -5.81 -23.72 4.03
C CYS A 53 -5.32 -22.80 5.14
N ALA A 54 -4.76 -23.36 6.21
CA ALA A 54 -4.13 -22.58 7.27
C ALA A 54 -2.61 -22.65 7.14
N TYR A 55 -1.95 -21.50 7.32
CA TYR A 55 -0.50 -21.36 7.19
C TYR A 55 0.10 -20.66 8.40
N LYS A 56 1.36 -20.98 8.67
CA LYS A 56 2.26 -20.19 9.52
C LYS A 56 3.44 -19.73 8.69
N GLY A 57 3.86 -18.50 8.89
CA GLY A 57 4.95 -17.93 8.12
C GLY A 57 5.77 -16.92 8.88
N SER A 58 6.82 -16.50 8.21
CA SER A 58 7.68 -15.40 8.62
C SER A 58 8.06 -14.58 7.40
N GLY A 59 8.37 -13.31 7.60
CA GLY A 59 8.90 -12.49 6.53
C GLY A 59 9.68 -11.29 7.03
N THR A 60 10.49 -10.75 6.15
CA THR A 60 11.34 -9.59 6.39
C THR A 60 10.95 -8.50 5.41
N ILE A 61 10.60 -7.32 5.93
CA ILE A 61 10.28 -6.14 5.13
C ILE A 61 11.48 -5.20 5.16
N SER A 62 11.92 -4.76 3.98
CA SER A 62 13.03 -3.80 3.83
C SER A 62 12.71 -2.43 4.45
N GLY A 63 13.71 -1.55 4.49
CA GLY A 63 13.46 -0.13 4.66
C GLY A 63 12.52 0.42 3.57
N LEU A 64 11.79 1.47 3.91
CA LEU A 64 10.89 2.14 2.97
C LEU A 64 11.66 3.12 2.08
N GLY A 65 11.35 3.11 0.78
CA GLY A 65 11.78 4.12 -0.18
C GLY A 65 11.07 5.46 0.02
N PRO A 66 11.51 6.52 -0.70
CA PRO A 66 10.93 7.87 -0.58
C PRO A 66 9.43 7.95 -0.92
N ASP A 67 8.96 7.06 -1.78
CA ASP A 67 7.57 6.90 -2.20
C ASP A 67 6.79 5.89 -1.33
N GLY A 68 7.39 5.37 -0.27
CA GLY A 68 6.84 4.32 0.59
C GLY A 68 6.95 2.91 0.01
N SER A 69 7.67 2.72 -1.09
CA SER A 69 7.93 1.39 -1.67
C SER A 69 8.82 0.52 -0.76
N PHE A 70 8.65 -0.79 -0.81
CA PHE A 70 9.48 -1.75 -0.08
C PHE A 70 9.53 -3.11 -0.76
N THR A 71 10.49 -3.94 -0.38
CA THR A 71 10.53 -5.37 -0.70
C THR A 71 10.18 -6.21 0.52
N LEU A 72 9.56 -7.36 0.28
CA LEU A 72 9.13 -8.32 1.29
C LEU A 72 9.62 -9.71 0.89
N ASP A 73 10.47 -10.32 1.69
CA ASP A 73 10.76 -11.75 1.60
C ASP A 73 9.85 -12.49 2.56
N VAL A 74 9.02 -13.40 2.06
CA VAL A 74 8.05 -14.16 2.86
C VAL A 74 8.23 -15.66 2.66
N GLU A 75 8.09 -16.40 3.75
CA GLU A 75 8.10 -17.86 3.78
C GLU A 75 6.87 -18.33 4.56
N ALA A 76 6.13 -19.29 4.01
CA ALA A 76 4.94 -19.85 4.65
C ALA A 76 4.91 -21.38 4.54
N HIS A 77 4.47 -22.01 5.61
CA HIS A 77 4.33 -23.46 5.77
C HIS A 77 2.88 -23.78 6.09
N LYS A 78 2.33 -24.78 5.41
CA LYS A 78 0.96 -25.24 5.65
C LYS A 78 0.88 -25.94 7.00
N LEU A 79 -0.12 -25.56 7.79
CA LEU A 79 -0.49 -26.22 9.03
C LEU A 79 -1.60 -27.24 8.81
N SER A 80 -2.61 -26.88 8.03
CA SER A 80 -3.78 -27.72 7.77
C SER A 80 -4.50 -27.30 6.48
N GLY A 81 -5.43 -28.13 6.02
CA GLY A 81 -6.24 -27.89 4.83
C GLY A 81 -6.08 -28.97 3.76
N SER A 82 -6.63 -28.69 2.57
CA SER A 82 -6.61 -29.61 1.43
C SER A 82 -5.19 -30.01 0.98
N SER A 83 -5.07 -31.15 0.32
CA SER A 83 -3.85 -31.56 -0.38
C SER A 83 -3.52 -30.65 -1.56
N LEU A 84 -4.51 -29.91 -2.08
CA LEU A 84 -4.33 -28.90 -3.14
C LEU A 84 -3.60 -27.65 -2.65
N CYS A 85 -3.61 -27.40 -1.34
CA CYS A 85 -2.88 -26.30 -0.72
C CYS A 85 -1.36 -26.61 -0.77
N PRO A 86 -0.50 -25.71 -1.30
CA PRO A 86 0.94 -25.87 -1.26
C PRO A 86 1.45 -26.16 0.15
N GLN A 87 2.40 -27.08 0.31
CA GLN A 87 2.95 -27.42 1.63
C GLN A 87 3.88 -26.32 2.16
N HIS A 88 4.65 -25.72 1.26
CA HIS A 88 5.64 -24.72 1.58
C HIS A 88 5.76 -23.74 0.42
N THR A 89 5.90 -22.45 0.72
CA THR A 89 6.08 -21.40 -0.28
C THR A 89 7.10 -20.38 0.23
N LYS A 90 7.91 -19.85 -0.69
CA LYS A 90 8.83 -18.76 -0.43
C LYS A 90 8.81 -17.80 -1.61
N HIS A 91 8.57 -16.52 -1.34
CA HIS A 91 8.42 -15.50 -2.36
C HIS A 91 9.13 -14.21 -1.96
N ALA A 92 9.74 -13.56 -2.95
CA ALA A 92 10.16 -12.17 -2.88
C ALA A 92 9.08 -11.32 -3.55
N LEU A 93 8.47 -10.42 -2.79
CA LEU A 93 7.36 -9.58 -3.20
C LEU A 93 7.76 -8.10 -3.09
N THR A 94 6.94 -7.25 -3.69
CA THR A 94 7.06 -5.79 -3.54
C THR A 94 5.79 -5.23 -2.94
N GLY A 95 5.91 -4.08 -2.31
CA GLY A 95 4.75 -3.37 -1.79
C GLY A 95 4.97 -1.88 -1.71
N VAL A 96 3.93 -1.19 -1.30
CA VAL A 96 3.94 0.25 -1.04
C VAL A 96 3.16 0.53 0.23
N CYS A 97 3.64 1.48 1.03
CA CYS A 97 2.89 2.01 2.14
C CYS A 97 2.52 3.47 1.88
N VAL A 98 1.21 3.75 1.88
CA VAL A 98 0.67 5.08 1.62
C VAL A 98 -0.33 5.39 2.73
N ASN A 99 -0.09 6.49 3.46
CA ASN A 99 -0.98 6.96 4.54
C ASN A 99 -1.31 5.87 5.58
N GLY A 100 -0.32 5.05 5.95
CA GLY A 100 -0.46 3.99 6.95
C GLY A 100 -1.10 2.69 6.44
N VAL A 101 -1.58 2.66 5.19
CA VAL A 101 -2.06 1.43 4.53
C VAL A 101 -0.91 0.80 3.76
N VAL A 102 -0.62 -0.47 4.07
CA VAL A 102 0.36 -1.29 3.35
C VAL A 102 -0.35 -2.09 2.28
N ILE A 103 0.16 -2.02 1.05
CA ILE A 103 -0.31 -2.80 -0.09
C ILE A 103 0.84 -3.69 -0.54
N VAL A 104 0.69 -5.01 -0.37
CA VAL A 104 1.60 -6.02 -0.90
C VAL A 104 1.09 -6.46 -2.26
N LYS A 105 1.95 -6.36 -3.27
CA LYS A 105 1.65 -6.73 -4.65
C LYS A 105 2.08 -8.17 -4.89
N THR A 106 1.18 -8.97 -5.40
CA THR A 106 1.44 -10.36 -5.83
C THR A 106 1.08 -10.50 -7.30
N GLU A 107 1.51 -11.60 -7.93
CA GLU A 107 1.09 -11.94 -9.29
C GLU A 107 -0.41 -12.30 -9.39
N TYR A 108 -1.06 -12.58 -8.26
CA TYR A 108 -2.47 -12.99 -8.17
C TYR A 108 -3.42 -11.88 -7.70
N GLY A 109 -2.89 -10.69 -7.39
CA GLY A 109 -3.66 -9.59 -6.80
C GLY A 109 -2.92 -8.89 -5.66
N ASN A 110 -3.61 -8.00 -4.97
CA ASN A 110 -3.03 -7.20 -3.90
C ASN A 110 -3.59 -7.63 -2.53
N LEU A 111 -2.72 -7.63 -1.53
CA LEU A 111 -3.11 -7.73 -0.13
C LEU A 111 -2.95 -6.36 0.51
N SER A 112 -3.96 -5.90 1.23
CA SER A 112 -3.96 -4.63 1.94
C SER A 112 -3.96 -4.87 3.44
N GLY A 113 -3.18 -4.09 4.18
CA GLY A 113 -3.00 -4.30 5.59
C GLY A 113 -2.48 -3.09 6.34
N TYR A 114 -2.31 -3.28 7.65
CA TYR A 114 -1.87 -2.26 8.58
C TYR A 114 -0.84 -2.84 9.52
N PHE A 115 0.15 -2.01 9.86
CA PHE A 115 1.24 -2.36 10.78
C PHE A 115 1.21 -1.39 11.96
N SER A 116 1.15 -1.95 13.16
CA SER A 116 1.44 -1.27 14.41
C SER A 116 2.88 -1.57 14.83
N THR A 117 3.29 -1.10 16.01
CA THR A 117 4.65 -1.32 16.52
C THR A 117 5.02 -2.80 16.60
N ASP A 118 4.13 -3.62 17.13
CA ASP A 118 4.41 -5.03 17.47
C ASP A 118 3.49 -6.04 16.77
N SER A 119 2.45 -5.58 16.07
CA SER A 119 1.49 -6.44 15.37
C SER A 119 0.97 -5.81 14.10
N GLY A 120 0.32 -6.62 13.27
CA GLY A 120 -0.47 -6.11 12.17
C GLY A 120 -1.30 -7.19 11.53
N SER A 121 -2.04 -6.76 10.52
CA SER A 121 -2.96 -7.62 9.78
C SER A 121 -2.97 -7.24 8.31
N SER A 122 -3.27 -8.21 7.45
CA SER A 122 -3.41 -7.99 6.01
C SER A 122 -4.47 -8.93 5.46
N ASN A 123 -5.24 -8.46 4.48
CA ASN A 123 -6.24 -9.26 3.80
C ASN A 123 -6.36 -8.87 2.32
N GLY A 124 -7.01 -9.72 1.54
CA GLY A 124 -7.32 -9.45 0.15
C GLY A 124 -7.82 -10.69 -0.56
N THR A 125 -8.32 -10.50 -1.76
CA THR A 125 -8.77 -11.59 -2.63
C THR A 125 -7.74 -11.77 -3.74
N LEU A 126 -7.27 -12.99 -3.92
CA LEU A 126 -6.28 -13.38 -4.92
C LEU A 126 -6.90 -14.29 -5.97
N THR A 127 -6.75 -13.93 -7.24
CA THR A 127 -7.19 -14.74 -8.37
C THR A 127 -6.07 -15.69 -8.76
N VAL A 128 -6.15 -16.94 -8.30
CA VAL A 128 -5.09 -17.95 -8.51
C VAL A 128 -5.23 -18.69 -9.84
N ALA A 129 -6.42 -18.66 -10.44
CA ALA A 129 -6.72 -19.17 -11.77
C ALA A 129 -7.99 -18.50 -12.34
N PRO A 130 -8.27 -18.58 -13.65
CA PRO A 130 -9.50 -18.02 -14.22
C PRO A 130 -10.75 -18.55 -13.51
N GLY A 131 -11.51 -17.64 -12.88
CA GLY A 131 -12.72 -17.95 -12.12
C GLY A 131 -12.50 -18.58 -10.75
N ILE A 132 -11.26 -18.61 -10.24
CA ILE A 132 -10.91 -19.11 -8.91
C ILE A 132 -10.28 -17.99 -8.09
N ASP A 133 -11.09 -17.43 -7.20
CA ASP A 133 -10.70 -16.38 -6.26
C ASP A 133 -10.57 -16.95 -4.85
N VAL A 134 -9.51 -16.58 -4.15
CA VAL A 134 -9.19 -17.05 -2.80
C VAL A 134 -9.08 -15.85 -1.88
N ASP A 135 -9.86 -15.85 -0.81
CA ASP A 135 -9.78 -14.84 0.24
C ASP A 135 -8.64 -15.19 1.18
N VAL A 136 -7.74 -14.23 1.36
CA VAL A 136 -6.57 -14.35 2.22
C VAL A 136 -6.73 -13.41 3.40
N ALA A 137 -6.47 -13.93 4.60
CA ALA A 137 -6.41 -13.13 5.83
C ALA A 137 -5.17 -13.54 6.63
N ILE A 138 -4.39 -12.56 7.08
CA ILE A 138 -3.11 -12.76 7.75
C ILE A 138 -3.07 -11.90 9.01
N GLN A 139 -2.58 -12.48 10.09
CA GLN A 139 -2.22 -11.80 11.33
C GLN A 139 -0.74 -12.03 11.60
N PHE A 140 -0.02 -10.99 11.98
CA PHE A 140 1.42 -11.09 12.22
C PHE A 140 1.87 -10.23 13.40
N GLN A 141 3.00 -10.62 13.97
CA GLN A 141 3.66 -10.03 15.13
C GLN A 141 5.14 -9.83 14.84
N ARG A 142 5.73 -8.79 15.43
CA ARG A 142 7.14 -8.47 15.25
C ARG A 142 7.99 -9.58 15.88
N GLN A 143 9.00 -10.05 15.18
CA GLN A 143 9.84 -11.13 15.66
C GLN A 143 10.67 -10.69 16.88
N GLY A 144 10.68 -11.50 17.94
CA GLY A 144 11.39 -11.20 19.19
C GLY A 144 10.55 -10.44 20.23
N LYS A 145 9.24 -10.31 19.99
CA LYS A 145 8.24 -9.87 20.95
C LYS A 145 7.40 -11.04 21.43
#